data_AF-A0AAD2ADB9-F1
#
_entry.id   AF-A0AAD2ADB9-F1
#
_cell.length_a   1.000
_cell.length_b   1.000
_cell.length_c   1.000
_cell.angle_alpha   90.00
_cell.angle_beta   90.00
_cell.angle_gamma   90.00
#
_symmetry.space_group_name_H-M   'P 1'
#
loop_
_entity.id
_entity.type
_entity.pdbx_description
1 polymer ?
#
loop_
_entity_poly.entity_id
_entity_poly.type
_entity_poly.pdbx_seq_one_letter_code
_entity_poly.pdbx_strand_id
1 'polypeptide(L)'
;MKARMGYSTSLKQEFLQKWIKGLHIYSNFKKDMSILERKKAIKLSADVAIASTRNSSTRWSRTLTANISKNVTNKILVEQIFSDPEVIKNKASNRLITCSNRIASRKILRRSHITQIRARKMGPYAVKASSIAKKLVKNRTQVLKSLVPGGENMDEISLIKETLDYIVSLRVQVDVMRRLASAAEHSTRSL
;
A
#
# COMPACT_ATOMS: atom_id res chain seq x y z
N MET A 1 12.51 -16.79 -17.72
CA MET A 1 11.24 -16.65 -16.95
C MET A 1 11.28 -17.24 -15.53
N LYS A 2 12.36 -17.94 -15.11
CA LYS A 2 12.47 -18.66 -13.82
C LYS A 2 12.61 -17.77 -12.57
N ALA A 3 13.21 -16.58 -12.69
CA ALA A 3 13.44 -15.66 -11.56
C ALA A 3 12.16 -15.04 -10.96
N ARG A 4 11.07 -14.92 -11.76
CA ARG A 4 9.82 -14.26 -11.32
C ARG A 4 8.96 -15.19 -10.44
N MET A 5 9.11 -16.51 -10.56
CA MET A 5 8.38 -17.49 -9.75
C MET A 5 8.91 -17.57 -8.31
N GLY A 6 10.24 -17.53 -8.12
CA GLY A 6 10.87 -17.64 -6.80
C GLY A 6 10.52 -16.50 -5.84
N TYR A 7 10.39 -15.27 -6.35
CA TYR A 7 9.97 -14.11 -5.56
C TYR A 7 8.52 -14.24 -5.07
N SER A 8 7.63 -14.82 -5.89
CA SER A 8 6.23 -14.99 -5.50
C SER A 8 6.03 -16.05 -4.42
N THR A 9 6.85 -17.11 -4.43
CA THR A 9 6.80 -18.18 -3.42
C THR A 9 7.40 -17.72 -2.09
N SER A 10 8.51 -16.99 -2.12
CA SER A 10 9.11 -16.44 -0.88
C SER A 10 8.16 -15.45 -0.20
N LEU A 11 7.51 -14.56 -0.96
CA LEU A 11 6.54 -13.62 -0.39
C LEU A 11 5.33 -14.30 0.25
N LYS A 12 4.83 -15.39 -0.34
CA LYS A 12 3.73 -16.17 0.26
C LYS A 12 4.16 -16.82 1.57
N GLN A 13 5.38 -17.35 1.62
CA GLN A 13 5.95 -17.95 2.82
C GLN A 13 6.17 -16.91 3.93
N GLU A 14 6.78 -15.77 3.61
CA GLU A 14 6.97 -14.66 4.55
C GLU A 14 5.63 -14.15 5.10
N PHE A 15 4.64 -13.96 4.20
CA PHE A 15 3.30 -13.56 4.61
C PHE A 15 2.69 -14.58 5.57
N LEU A 16 2.75 -15.88 5.22
CA LEU A 16 2.19 -16.95 6.03
C LEU A 16 2.84 -17.00 7.43
N GLN A 17 4.17 -16.93 7.51
CA GLN A 17 4.90 -16.92 8.78
C GLN A 17 4.49 -15.74 9.65
N LYS A 18 4.48 -14.53 9.10
CA LYS A 18 4.07 -13.32 9.83
C LYS A 18 2.60 -13.37 10.24
N TRP A 19 1.74 -13.94 9.40
CA TRP A 19 0.32 -14.07 9.70
C TRP A 19 0.06 -15.09 10.82
N ILE A 20 0.68 -16.27 10.78
CA ILE A 20 0.63 -17.27 11.86
C ILE A 20 1.11 -16.65 13.19
N LYS A 21 2.23 -15.91 13.17
CA LYS A 21 2.73 -15.19 14.34
C LYS A 21 1.69 -14.23 14.90
N GLY A 22 1.05 -13.43 14.04
CA GLY A 22 0.01 -12.50 14.46
C GLY A 22 -1.24 -13.16 15.03
N LEU A 23 -1.67 -14.30 14.46
CA LEU A 23 -2.79 -15.07 14.96
C LEU A 23 -2.51 -15.67 16.34
N HIS A 24 -1.31 -16.23 16.56
CA HIS A 24 -0.89 -16.73 17.88
C HIS A 24 -0.88 -15.62 18.92
N ILE A 25 -0.36 -14.43 18.58
CA ILE A 25 -0.33 -13.30 19.50
C ILE A 25 -1.76 -12.90 19.90
N TYR A 26 -2.69 -12.77 18.94
CA TYR A 26 -4.10 -12.47 19.25
C TYR A 26 -4.76 -13.55 20.12
N SER A 27 -4.51 -14.83 19.81
CA SER A 27 -5.04 -15.96 20.60
C SER A 27 -4.52 -15.96 22.04
N ASN A 28 -3.28 -15.52 22.26
CA ASN A 28 -2.67 -15.44 23.59
C ASN A 28 -3.22 -14.25 24.40
N PHE A 29 -3.53 -13.13 23.76
CA PHE A 29 -4.08 -11.96 24.43
C PHE A 29 -5.53 -12.13 24.88
N LYS A 30 -6.34 -12.92 24.17
CA LYS A 30 -7.76 -13.11 24.51
C LYS A 30 -8.22 -14.51 24.12
N LYS A 31 -8.35 -15.41 25.11
CA LYS A 31 -8.83 -16.79 24.88
C LYS A 31 -10.33 -16.83 24.55
N ASP A 32 -11.13 -16.01 25.25
CA ASP A 32 -12.58 -15.94 25.05
C ASP A 32 -12.94 -14.76 24.16
N MET A 33 -12.90 -15.00 22.84
CA MET A 33 -13.33 -14.04 21.83
C MET A 33 -14.69 -14.40 21.26
N SER A 34 -15.57 -13.40 21.16
CA SER A 34 -16.78 -13.47 20.34
C SER A 34 -16.45 -13.65 18.86
N ILE A 35 -17.38 -14.15 18.06
CA ILE A 35 -17.20 -14.35 16.61
C ILE A 35 -16.80 -13.04 15.91
N LEU A 36 -17.40 -11.92 16.32
CA LEU A 36 -17.09 -10.61 15.75
C LEU A 36 -15.64 -10.20 16.04
N GLU A 37 -15.15 -10.47 17.25
CA GLU A 37 -13.77 -10.18 17.65
C GLU A 37 -12.79 -11.09 16.91
N ARG A 38 -13.09 -12.38 16.75
CA ARG A 38 -12.28 -13.31 15.95
C ARG A 38 -12.14 -12.82 14.52
N LYS A 39 -13.24 -12.41 13.89
CA LYS A 39 -13.23 -11.83 12.53
C LYS A 39 -12.35 -10.59 12.44
N LYS A 40 -12.43 -9.69 13.42
CA LYS A 40 -11.59 -8.48 13.50
C LYS A 40 -10.11 -8.85 13.70
N ALA A 41 -9.80 -9.79 14.59
CA ALA A 41 -8.44 -10.26 14.86
C ALA A 41 -7.81 -10.89 13.61
N ILE A 42 -8.55 -11.74 12.90
CA ILE A 42 -8.10 -12.35 11.63
C ILE A 42 -7.76 -11.26 10.61
N LYS A 43 -8.66 -10.28 10.42
CA LYS A 43 -8.44 -9.16 9.50
C LYS A 43 -7.22 -8.33 9.90
N LEU A 44 -7.14 -7.90 11.15
CA LEU A 44 -6.05 -7.08 11.66
C LEU A 44 -4.70 -7.80 11.56
N SER A 45 -4.66 -9.08 11.95
CA SER A 45 -3.46 -9.90 11.81
C SER A 45 -2.99 -10.02 10.36
N ALA A 46 -3.92 -10.18 9.40
CA ALA A 46 -3.59 -10.20 7.98
C ALA A 46 -3.09 -8.83 7.49
N ASP A 47 -3.73 -7.73 7.90
CA ASP A 47 -3.35 -6.36 7.54
C ASP A 47 -1.96 -5.97 8.12
N VAL A 48 -1.61 -6.47 9.31
CA VAL A 48 -0.26 -6.29 9.86
C VAL A 48 0.76 -7.17 9.14
N ALA A 49 0.42 -8.43 8.86
CA ALA A 49 1.31 -9.36 8.16
C ALA A 49 1.66 -8.86 6.76
N ILE A 50 0.67 -8.44 5.96
CA ILE A 50 0.89 -7.90 4.62
C ILE A 50 1.78 -6.64 4.66
N ALA A 51 1.56 -5.72 5.60
CA ALA A 51 2.41 -4.54 5.77
C ALA A 51 3.83 -4.91 6.17
N SER A 52 3.98 -5.88 7.08
CA SER A 52 5.28 -6.33 7.57
C SER A 52 6.08 -7.10 6.51
N THR A 53 5.46 -7.83 5.57
CA THR A 53 6.20 -8.48 4.45
C THR A 53 6.98 -7.50 3.58
N ARG A 54 6.59 -6.22 3.59
CA ARG A 54 7.33 -5.16 2.90
C ARG A 54 8.33 -4.44 3.80
N ASN A 55 8.53 -4.89 5.04
CA ASN A 55 9.42 -4.29 6.04
C ASN A 55 9.26 -2.76 6.12
N SER A 56 8.02 -2.26 6.01
CA SER A 56 7.72 -0.82 5.98
C SER A 56 8.42 0.00 4.87
N SER A 57 8.91 -0.65 3.82
CA SER A 57 9.62 0.00 2.71
C SER A 57 8.70 0.84 1.82
N THR A 58 7.43 0.46 1.71
CA THR A 58 6.44 1.16 0.87
C THR A 58 5.68 2.20 1.68
N ARG A 59 5.18 3.25 1.03
CA ARG A 59 4.31 4.23 1.70
C ARG A 59 3.02 3.56 2.17
N TRP A 60 2.40 2.71 1.35
CA TRP A 60 1.14 2.06 1.71
C TRP A 60 1.29 1.18 2.95
N SER A 61 2.40 0.44 3.09
CA SER A 61 2.63 -0.42 4.27
C SER A 61 2.83 0.41 5.52
N ARG A 62 3.59 1.51 5.46
CA ARG A 62 3.75 2.45 6.59
C ARG A 62 2.44 3.08 7.02
N THR A 63 1.63 3.55 6.08
CA THR A 63 0.33 4.14 6.40
C THR A 63 -0.61 3.09 7.00
N LEU A 64 -0.60 1.87 6.47
CA LEU A 64 -1.39 0.77 7.01
C LEU A 64 -0.97 0.43 8.44
N THR A 65 0.33 0.26 8.71
CA THR A 65 0.86 0.04 10.06
C THR A 65 0.53 1.19 11.02
N ALA A 66 0.69 2.44 10.59
CA ALA A 66 0.35 3.62 11.39
C ALA A 66 -1.14 3.67 11.74
N ASN A 67 -2.02 3.31 10.81
CA ASN A 67 -3.46 3.25 11.05
C ASN A 67 -3.83 2.15 12.06
N ILE A 68 -3.19 0.98 11.98
CA ILE A 68 -3.42 -0.13 12.90
C ILE A 68 -2.92 0.22 14.31
N SER A 69 -1.75 0.87 14.41
CA SER A 69 -1.12 1.26 15.67
C SER A 69 -1.85 2.37 16.44
N LYS A 70 -2.94 2.94 15.90
CA LYS A 70 -3.77 3.93 16.63
C LYS A 70 -4.44 3.35 17.88
N ASN A 71 -4.62 2.03 17.93
CA ASN A 71 -5.12 1.33 19.12
C ASN A 71 -3.97 0.73 19.92
N VAL A 72 -3.96 0.93 21.24
CA VAL A 72 -2.90 0.46 22.15
C VAL A 72 -2.69 -1.05 22.08
N THR A 73 -3.75 -1.86 21.97
CA THR A 73 -3.61 -3.33 21.89
C THR A 73 -3.01 -3.76 20.55
N ASN A 74 -3.43 -3.10 19.46
CA ASN A 74 -2.89 -3.34 18.12
C ASN A 74 -1.44 -2.88 17.97
N LYS A 75 -1.00 -1.89 18.76
CA LYS A 75 0.40 -1.43 18.79
C LYS A 75 1.34 -2.55 19.23
N ILE A 76 0.98 -3.30 20.27
CA ILE A 76 1.79 -4.43 20.77
C ILE A 76 1.92 -5.53 19.70
N LEU A 77 0.83 -5.81 18.99
CA LEU A 77 0.84 -6.77 17.86
C LEU A 77 1.77 -6.33 16.73
N VAL A 78 1.75 -5.06 16.37
CA VAL A 78 2.68 -4.50 15.38
C VAL A 78 4.11 -4.64 15.89
N GLU A 79 4.43 -4.21 17.10
CA GLU A 79 5.79 -4.31 17.65
C GLU A 79 6.30 -5.76 17.64
N GLN A 80 5.47 -6.72 18.06
CA GLN A 80 5.86 -8.13 18.13
C GLN A 80 5.97 -8.82 16.76
N ILE A 81 5.14 -8.48 15.77
CA ILE A 81 5.26 -9.04 14.41
C ILE A 81 6.47 -8.47 13.68
N PHE A 82 6.81 -7.20 13.94
CA PHE A 82 8.01 -6.55 13.39
C PHE A 82 9.30 -6.93 14.11
N SER A 83 9.22 -7.44 15.35
CA SER A 83 10.37 -7.96 16.10
C SER A 83 10.81 -9.30 15.51
N ASP A 84 11.64 -9.25 14.47
CA ASP A 84 12.75 -10.17 14.26
C ASP A 84 14.00 -9.60 14.97
N PRO A 85 14.89 -10.43 15.55
CA PRO A 85 16.04 -9.97 16.35
C PRO A 85 17.12 -9.23 15.54
N GLU A 86 17.05 -9.25 14.22
CA GLU A 86 17.88 -8.39 13.38
C GLU A 86 17.00 -7.34 12.70
N VAL A 87 17.48 -6.09 12.73
CA VAL A 87 17.01 -4.93 11.95
C VAL A 87 16.24 -3.85 12.77
N ILE A 88 17.07 -2.93 13.32
CA ILE A 88 16.92 -1.45 13.34
C ILE A 88 16.07 -0.89 14.51
N LYS A 89 16.58 -0.17 15.53
CA LYS A 89 17.67 0.82 15.64
C LYS A 89 17.77 1.81 14.47
N ASN A 90 17.15 2.98 14.69
CA ASN A 90 17.50 4.30 14.15
C ASN A 90 17.24 4.57 12.66
N LYS A 91 16.42 5.58 12.36
CA LYS A 91 16.89 6.98 12.23
C LYS A 91 15.73 7.88 11.77
N ALA A 92 15.37 8.82 12.65
CA ALA A 92 14.85 10.10 12.19
C ALA A 92 15.90 10.73 11.28
N SER A 93 15.49 11.15 10.09
CA SER A 93 16.23 12.12 9.29
C SER A 93 15.28 13.25 8.94
N ASN A 94 15.45 14.34 9.68
CA ASN A 94 15.08 15.66 9.25
C ASN A 94 15.66 15.91 7.84
N ARG A 95 14.79 16.21 6.89
CA ARG A 95 15.12 17.10 5.77
C ARG A 95 14.03 18.15 5.68
N LEU A 96 14.18 19.18 6.51
CA LEU A 96 13.74 20.52 6.13
C LEU A 96 14.58 20.90 4.91
N ILE A 97 13.94 20.96 3.74
CA ILE A 97 14.50 21.66 2.59
C ILE A 97 13.75 22.98 2.50
N THR A 98 14.36 24.01 3.07
CA THR A 98 14.13 25.39 2.67
C THR A 98 14.65 25.53 1.24
N CYS A 99 13.75 25.79 0.30
CA CYS A 99 14.13 26.32 -1.00
C CYS A 99 13.42 27.67 -1.20
N SER A 100 14.04 28.70 -0.65
CA SER A 100 14.00 30.04 -1.23
C SER A 100 14.63 29.95 -2.62
N ASN A 101 13.91 30.42 -3.65
CA ASN A 101 14.45 31.30 -4.69
C ASN A 101 13.30 31.72 -5.62
N ARG A 102 12.70 32.88 -5.32
CA ARG A 102 11.99 33.68 -6.31
C ARG A 102 13.05 34.38 -7.17
N ILE A 103 13.37 33.81 -8.32
CA ILE A 103 13.98 34.58 -9.41
C ILE A 103 13.19 34.27 -10.68
N ALA A 104 12.18 35.10 -10.92
CA ALA A 104 11.45 35.15 -12.17
C ALA A 104 12.36 35.80 -13.23
N SER A 105 12.98 34.98 -14.08
CA SER A 105 13.63 35.48 -15.29
C SER A 105 12.56 35.77 -16.35
N ARG A 106 12.39 37.06 -16.70
CA ARG A 106 11.38 37.60 -17.63
C ARG A 106 11.48 37.09 -19.09
N LYS A 107 12.25 36.04 -19.38
CA LYS A 107 12.41 35.45 -20.72
C LYS A 107 11.51 34.23 -20.98
N ILE A 108 10.86 33.64 -19.95
CA ILE A 108 9.98 32.47 -20.13
C ILE A 108 8.56 32.85 -20.60
N LEU A 109 8.16 34.12 -20.47
CA LEU A 109 6.84 34.58 -20.97
C LEU A 109 6.73 34.65 -22.50
N ARG A 110 7.84 34.59 -23.24
CA ARG A 110 7.79 34.58 -24.72
C ARG A 110 7.61 33.17 -25.31
N ARG A 111 7.95 32.11 -24.56
CA ARG A 111 7.81 30.73 -25.02
C ARG A 111 6.38 30.19 -24.84
N SER A 112 5.63 30.73 -23.88
CA SER A 112 4.21 30.41 -23.69
C SER A 112 3.32 30.95 -24.81
N HIS A 113 3.66 32.10 -25.40
CA HIS A 113 2.87 32.66 -26.50
C HIS A 113 2.97 31.80 -27.78
N ILE A 114 4.14 31.22 -28.06
CA ILE A 114 4.35 30.32 -29.21
C ILE A 114 3.62 28.99 -29.03
N THR A 115 3.58 28.42 -27.82
CA THR A 115 2.80 27.21 -27.53
C THR A 115 1.30 27.47 -27.52
N GLN A 116 0.85 28.65 -27.08
CA GLN A 116 -0.55 29.08 -27.17
C GLN A 116 -1.01 29.27 -28.62
N ILE A 117 -0.17 29.83 -29.51
CA ILE A 117 -0.48 29.93 -30.94
C ILE A 117 -0.60 28.54 -31.59
N ARG A 118 0.25 27.59 -31.22
CA ARG A 118 0.16 26.20 -31.74
C ARG A 118 -1.04 25.43 -31.19
N ALA A 119 -1.46 25.70 -29.95
CA ALA A 119 -2.70 25.14 -29.39
C ALA A 119 -3.95 25.64 -30.13
N ARG A 120 -3.93 26.88 -30.66
CA ARG A 120 -5.01 27.43 -31.50
C ARG A 120 -5.09 26.83 -32.90
N LYS A 121 -4.05 26.11 -33.36
CA LYS A 121 -4.06 25.36 -34.63
C LYS A 121 -4.76 23.99 -34.53
N MET A 122 -5.02 23.51 -33.31
CA MET A 122 -5.82 22.30 -33.08
C MET A 122 -7.29 22.68 -33.04
N GLY A 123 -8.10 22.08 -33.91
CA GLY A 123 -9.54 22.38 -33.99
C GLY A 123 -10.26 22.23 -32.64
N PRO A 124 -11.39 22.94 -32.43
CA PRO A 124 -12.11 22.99 -31.16
C PRO A 124 -12.51 21.61 -30.62
N TYR A 125 -12.66 20.62 -31.50
CA TYR A 125 -12.94 19.23 -31.13
C TYR A 125 -11.77 18.53 -30.42
N ALA A 126 -10.53 18.71 -30.88
CA ALA A 126 -9.34 18.09 -30.28
C ALA A 126 -9.02 18.66 -28.89
N VAL A 127 -9.22 19.96 -28.70
CA VAL A 127 -9.07 20.62 -27.38
C VAL A 127 -10.12 20.11 -26.40
N LYS A 128 -11.38 19.98 -26.83
CA LYS A 128 -12.47 19.38 -26.03
C LYS A 128 -12.17 17.93 -25.65
N ALA A 129 -11.71 17.10 -26.59
CA ALA A 129 -11.32 15.71 -26.32
C ALA A 129 -10.19 15.63 -25.27
N SER A 130 -9.16 16.47 -25.38
CA SER A 130 -8.06 16.51 -24.41
C SER A 130 -8.52 16.91 -23.00
N SER A 131 -9.47 17.84 -22.91
CA SER A 131 -10.05 18.29 -21.64
C SER A 131 -10.87 17.19 -20.98
N ILE A 132 -11.69 16.48 -21.77
CA ILE A 132 -12.46 15.31 -21.31
C ILE A 132 -11.51 14.21 -20.81
N ALA A 133 -10.46 13.89 -21.57
CA ALA A 133 -9.46 12.88 -21.19
C ALA A 133 -8.77 13.26 -19.87
N LYS A 134 -8.34 14.51 -19.72
CA LYS A 134 -7.74 15.01 -18.46
C LYS A 134 -8.69 14.92 -17.28
N LYS A 135 -9.97 15.27 -17.46
CA LYS A 135 -10.99 15.15 -16.41
C LYS A 135 -11.19 13.69 -16.00
N LEU A 136 -11.26 12.77 -16.97
CA LEU A 136 -11.38 11.33 -16.72
C LEU A 136 -10.19 10.78 -15.93
N VAL A 137 -8.96 11.12 -16.35
CA VAL A 137 -7.74 10.72 -15.65
C VAL A 137 -7.74 11.26 -14.22
N LYS A 138 -8.02 12.55 -14.03
CA LYS A 138 -8.11 13.17 -12.70
C LYS A 138 -9.10 12.44 -11.79
N ASN A 139 -10.28 12.11 -12.29
CA ASN A 139 -11.30 11.40 -11.52
C ASN A 139 -10.85 9.99 -11.14
N ARG A 140 -10.27 9.24 -12.11
CA ARG A 140 -9.75 7.89 -11.84
C ARG A 140 -8.59 7.90 -10.87
N THR A 141 -7.68 8.86 -11.00
CA THR A 141 -6.58 9.06 -10.04
C THR A 141 -7.13 9.33 -8.65
N GLN A 142 -8.17 10.16 -8.51
CA GLN A 142 -8.77 10.44 -7.20
C GLN A 142 -9.37 9.19 -6.55
N VAL A 143 -10.08 8.36 -7.32
CA VAL A 143 -10.60 7.07 -6.84
C VAL A 143 -9.45 6.15 -6.44
N LEU A 144 -8.38 6.09 -7.23
CA LEU A 144 -7.22 5.26 -6.90
C LEU A 144 -6.53 5.72 -5.61
N LYS A 145 -6.43 7.04 -5.39
CA LYS A 145 -5.88 7.61 -4.16
C LYS A 145 -6.65 7.19 -2.90
N SER A 146 -7.97 7.02 -2.97
CA SER A 146 -8.76 6.56 -1.83
C SER A 146 -8.74 5.05 -1.61
N LEU A 147 -8.28 4.26 -2.59
CA LEU A 147 -8.21 2.80 -2.50
C LEU A 147 -6.87 2.32 -1.94
N VAL A 148 -5.78 3.03 -2.28
CA VAL A 148 -4.44 2.68 -1.81
C VAL A 148 -4.21 3.32 -0.44
N PRO A 149 -3.79 2.56 0.58
CA PRO A 149 -3.47 3.14 1.89
C PRO A 149 -2.47 4.30 1.77
N GLY A 150 -2.87 5.51 2.18
CA GLY A 150 -2.04 6.71 2.11
C GLY A 150 -1.90 7.33 0.72
N GLY A 151 -2.70 6.89 -0.26
CA GLY A 151 -2.68 7.35 -1.64
C GLY A 151 -3.05 8.82 -1.78
N GLU A 152 -3.82 9.39 -0.85
CA GLU A 152 -4.24 10.80 -0.85
C GLU A 152 -3.04 11.75 -0.96
N ASN A 153 -1.96 11.39 -0.27
CA ASN A 153 -0.73 12.19 -0.15
C ASN A 153 0.35 11.84 -1.18
N MET A 154 0.04 11.01 -2.18
CA MET A 154 0.99 10.57 -3.21
C MET A 154 0.89 11.42 -4.49
N ASP A 155 2.02 11.60 -5.16
CA ASP A 155 2.06 12.04 -6.56
C ASP A 155 1.64 10.90 -7.51
N GLU A 156 1.29 11.22 -8.75
CA GLU A 156 0.74 10.25 -9.70
C GLU A 156 1.69 9.07 -10.00
N ILE A 157 3.01 9.32 -10.07
CA ILE A 157 4.00 8.29 -10.38
C ILE A 157 4.16 7.35 -9.19
N SER A 158 4.34 7.91 -7.99
CA SER A 158 4.40 7.12 -6.76
C SER A 158 3.11 6.33 -6.53
N LEU A 159 1.94 6.91 -6.82
CA LEU A 159 0.66 6.24 -6.67
C LEU A 159 0.59 4.98 -7.53
N ILE A 160 0.97 5.05 -8.80
CA ILE A 160 0.97 3.88 -9.69
C ILE A 160 1.94 2.80 -9.18
N LYS A 161 3.16 3.21 -8.78
CA LYS A 161 4.17 2.27 -8.25
C LYS A 161 3.68 1.55 -6.99
N GLU A 162 3.15 2.30 -6.03
CA GLU A 162 2.62 1.77 -4.77
C GLU A 162 1.37 0.92 -5.00
N THR A 163 0.52 1.28 -5.96
CA THR A 163 -0.65 0.47 -6.37
C THR A 163 -0.22 -0.90 -6.89
N LEU A 164 0.77 -0.95 -7.77
CA LEU A 164 1.26 -2.21 -8.33
C LEU A 164 1.77 -3.14 -7.23
N ASP A 165 2.56 -2.59 -6.30
CA ASP A 165 3.07 -3.37 -5.17
C ASP A 165 1.95 -3.81 -4.22
N TYR A 166 0.97 -2.95 -3.94
CA TYR A 166 -0.17 -3.29 -3.10
C TYR A 166 -1.05 -4.39 -3.72
N ILE A 167 -1.28 -4.35 -5.04
CA ILE A 167 -2.01 -5.42 -5.76
C ILE A 167 -1.29 -6.76 -5.63
N VAL A 168 0.05 -6.79 -5.77
CA VAL A 168 0.83 -8.02 -5.60
C VAL A 168 0.66 -8.56 -4.18
N SER A 169 0.71 -7.67 -3.19
CA SER A 169 0.58 -8.01 -1.77
C SER A 169 -0.82 -8.56 -1.45
N LEU A 170 -1.88 -7.93 -1.98
CA LEU A 170 -3.26 -8.42 -1.84
C LEU A 170 -3.46 -9.79 -2.49
N ARG A 171 -2.86 -10.03 -3.67
CA ARG A 171 -2.92 -11.35 -4.32
C ARG A 171 -2.27 -12.43 -3.48
N VAL A 172 -1.12 -12.13 -2.87
CA VAL A 172 -0.43 -13.05 -1.94
C VAL A 172 -1.31 -13.37 -0.74
N GLN A 173 -1.86 -12.35 -0.08
CA GLN A 173 -2.78 -12.52 1.05
C GLN A 173 -3.95 -13.44 0.69
N VAL A 174 -4.67 -13.14 -0.40
CA VAL A 174 -5.86 -13.89 -0.80
C VAL A 174 -5.52 -15.34 -1.20
N ASP A 175 -4.43 -15.58 -1.92
CA ASP A 175 -4.01 -16.93 -2.31
C ASP A 175 -3.67 -17.79 -1.09
N VAL A 176 -2.90 -17.26 -0.14
CA VAL A 176 -2.54 -17.98 1.09
C VAL A 176 -3.78 -18.28 1.94
N MET A 177 -4.67 -17.31 2.14
CA MET A 177 -5.89 -17.49 2.91
C MET A 177 -6.82 -18.55 2.30
N ARG A 178 -6.97 -18.56 0.96
CA ARG A 178 -7.79 -19.56 0.27
C ARG A 178 -7.22 -20.97 0.39
N ARG A 179 -5.91 -21.13 0.28
CA ARG A 179 -5.24 -22.43 0.44
C ARG A 179 -5.44 -23.00 1.83
N LEU A 180 -5.31 -22.16 2.86
CA LEU A 180 -5.56 -22.56 4.25
C LEU A 180 -7.02 -22.93 4.49
N ALA A 181 -7.97 -22.13 3.99
CA ALA A 181 -9.39 -22.46 4.09
C ALA A 181 -9.70 -23.80 3.41
N SER A 182 -9.17 -24.02 2.20
CA SER A 182 -9.32 -25.28 1.48
C SER A 182 -8.74 -26.44 2.29
N ALA A 183 -7.51 -26.33 2.78
CA ALA A 183 -6.88 -27.38 3.59
C ALA A 183 -7.67 -27.70 4.86
N ALA A 184 -8.20 -26.68 5.54
CA ALA A 184 -9.03 -26.85 6.73
C ALA A 184 -10.33 -27.61 6.42
N GLU A 185 -11.00 -27.29 5.32
CA GLU A 185 -12.22 -28.01 4.91
C GLU A 185 -11.97 -29.47 4.54
N HIS A 186 -10.81 -29.81 3.97
CA HIS A 186 -10.46 -31.20 3.68
C HIS A 186 -10.22 -31.99 4.99
N SER A 187 -9.54 -31.37 5.96
CA SER A 187 -9.28 -31.96 7.28
C SER A 187 -10.58 -32.26 8.05
N THR A 188 -11.58 -31.37 7.98
CA THR A 188 -12.87 -31.58 8.66
C THR A 188 -13.77 -32.61 7.98
N ARG A 189 -13.53 -32.94 6.70
CA ARG A 189 -14.29 -33.98 5.96
C ARG A 189 -13.69 -35.39 6.13
N SER A 190 -12.46 -35.49 6.60
CA SER A 190 -11.77 -36.76 6.86
C SER A 190 -11.92 -37.29 8.30
N LEU A 191 -12.66 -36.58 9.14
CA LEU A 191 -13.05 -36.97 10.50
C LEU A 191 -14.55 -37.30 10.51
#